data_AF-A0A852TJR0-F1
#
_entry.id   AF-A0A852TJR0-F1
#
_cell.length_a   1.000
_cell.length_b   1.000
_cell.length_c   1.000
_cell.angle_alpha   90.00
_cell.angle_beta   90.00
_cell.angle_gamma   90.00
#
_symmetry.space_group_name_H-M   'P 1'
#
loop_
_entity.id
_entity.type
_entity.pdbx_description
1 polymer ?
#
loop_
_entity_poly.entity_id
_entity_poly.type
_entity_poly.pdbx_seq_one_letter_code
_entity_poly.pdbx_strand_id
1 'polypeptide(L)'
;MNKYIKTSLSSVMLAGTLFAGFPSIDASSKDFGLLHKAEASSFSSNSSLDLAIVNEEKLIESFIKRGLLSKNASAEEKQKFLKNYLQIKGKQSGVKESDPLAAKVKAAEAEKQSKFKDFNNGLLNGKGNKNGHLKGNPEPVKEGTSPGVNKKGKLLTIMVEYSDFTHNNLTPEETDNFYTDYHTEHFEAMIFGDKGEFIGPNGEILVSQKQYYEEQSGGTYTIEGNAYGWLKVPGTAAYYGGEKGTGHDNVTPGGAKQLVKDALIAAKKAGVPLQDYDLEDPHDLDGDGNFWEKDGLVDHLQIIHSGMGQEAGGGTLGDDAIWSHRSAVFYDPDGLGVGLPGFYDYTVMPEDGAMGVFAHEYGHDLGLPDEYDTQYTGTGEAVGYWSIMASGSWAGKVPGAEPTGFSPWAKQYFQSALGGEWTAPTVLEWDEVTTKGTQFLLDQANSPLGKNNQAIRVNLPEKKTPVNTPAAGSFEYWGGQADETDTNMVTNVDLTGKTTAALTFDAWYDIEPQWDFAFVQVSTDNGATWKSLGNNNTRSDVVDEGSKHLKLHAWFHWNN
;
A
#
# COMPACT_ATOMS: atom_id res chain seq x y z
N MET A 1 -16.27 -59.85 -6.24
CA MET A 1 -16.44 -58.55 -5.55
C MET A 1 -15.06 -57.92 -5.46
N ASN A 2 -14.74 -57.09 -6.44
CA ASN A 2 -13.39 -56.57 -6.67
C ASN A 2 -13.17 -55.25 -5.94
N LYS A 3 -12.07 -55.17 -5.18
CA LYS A 3 -11.46 -53.94 -4.68
C LYS A 3 -10.77 -53.21 -5.84
N TYR A 4 -10.92 -51.89 -5.92
CA TYR A 4 -10.03 -51.03 -6.71
C TYR A 4 -9.45 -49.94 -5.80
N ILE A 5 -8.13 -49.98 -5.65
CA ILE A 5 -7.27 -48.90 -5.19
C ILE A 5 -6.67 -48.29 -6.47
N LYS A 6 -6.74 -46.97 -6.65
CA LYS A 6 -6.01 -46.25 -7.70
C LYS A 6 -5.03 -45.29 -7.02
N THR A 7 -3.75 -45.53 -7.26
CA THR A 7 -2.61 -44.65 -7.02
C THR A 7 -2.40 -43.75 -8.23
N SER A 8 -2.12 -42.46 -8.01
CA SER A 8 -1.69 -41.49 -9.01
C SER A 8 -0.17 -41.57 -9.20
N LEU A 9 0.30 -41.56 -10.45
CA LEU A 9 1.71 -41.46 -10.82
C LEU A 9 2.11 -40.00 -11.00
N SER A 10 3.19 -39.60 -10.35
CA SER A 10 3.93 -38.37 -10.58
C SER A 10 4.88 -38.53 -11.77
N SER A 11 4.88 -37.57 -12.70
CA SER A 11 5.83 -37.51 -13.82
C SER A 11 6.78 -36.33 -13.63
N VAL A 12 8.06 -36.65 -13.47
CA VAL A 12 9.21 -35.72 -13.42
C VAL A 12 9.59 -35.33 -14.85
N MET A 13 9.68 -34.03 -15.16
CA MET A 13 10.26 -33.54 -16.41
C MET A 13 11.69 -33.03 -16.18
N LEU A 14 12.63 -33.61 -16.92
CA LEU A 14 14.03 -33.19 -17.03
C LEU A 14 14.18 -32.03 -18.02
N ALA A 15 14.96 -31.02 -17.64
CA ALA A 15 15.41 -29.94 -18.49
C ALA A 15 16.49 -30.39 -19.48
N GLY A 16 16.42 -29.90 -20.73
CA GLY A 16 17.45 -30.07 -21.76
C GLY A 16 17.60 -28.78 -22.57
N THR A 17 18.78 -28.19 -22.52
CA THR A 17 19.21 -26.99 -23.25
C THR A 17 19.59 -27.31 -24.69
N LEU A 18 19.37 -26.38 -25.63
CA LEU A 18 20.16 -26.26 -26.86
C LEU A 18 19.97 -24.88 -27.54
N PHE A 19 21.11 -24.20 -27.75
CA PHE A 19 21.29 -22.98 -28.54
C PHE A 19 21.30 -23.28 -30.04
N ALA A 20 20.70 -22.41 -30.89
CA ALA A 20 21.20 -22.08 -32.23
C ALA A 20 20.44 -20.91 -32.93
N GLY A 21 21.19 -19.87 -33.31
CA GLY A 21 21.23 -19.26 -34.67
C GLY A 21 20.06 -18.46 -35.23
N PHE A 22 20.25 -17.13 -35.37
CA PHE A 22 19.45 -16.20 -36.19
C PHE A 22 19.61 -16.44 -37.72
N PRO A 23 18.67 -15.94 -38.56
CA PRO A 23 18.95 -14.69 -39.28
C PRO A 23 17.76 -13.73 -39.45
N SER A 24 18.13 -12.47 -39.68
CA SER A 24 17.37 -11.22 -39.81
C SER A 24 16.50 -11.12 -41.07
N ILE A 25 15.36 -10.40 -40.99
CA ILE A 25 14.72 -9.73 -42.13
C ILE A 25 14.22 -8.34 -41.67
N ASP A 26 14.58 -7.33 -42.45
CA ASP A 26 14.31 -5.90 -42.27
C ASP A 26 12.83 -5.54 -42.29
N ALA A 27 12.43 -4.64 -41.39
CA ALA A 27 11.14 -3.95 -41.38
C ALA A 27 11.33 -2.42 -41.50
N SER A 28 10.55 -1.83 -42.40
CA SER A 28 10.22 -0.40 -42.49
C SER A 28 8.75 -0.30 -42.01
N SER A 29 8.25 0.67 -41.25
CA SER A 29 8.58 2.09 -41.06
C SER A 29 7.91 2.62 -39.79
N LYS A 30 8.67 3.42 -39.01
CA LYS A 30 8.25 4.61 -38.24
C LYS A 30 6.91 4.57 -37.50
N ASP A 31 6.94 4.04 -36.27
CA ASP A 31 6.27 4.56 -35.05
C ASP A 31 6.59 3.73 -33.77
N PHE A 32 7.49 2.75 -33.86
CA PHE A 32 7.88 1.81 -32.79
C PHE A 32 8.97 2.31 -31.80
N GLY A 33 9.09 3.62 -31.57
CA GLY A 33 10.31 4.23 -31.00
C GLY A 33 10.63 3.97 -29.52
N LEU A 34 9.67 3.54 -28.69
CA LEU A 34 9.84 3.49 -27.23
C LEU A 34 9.96 2.07 -26.64
N LEU A 35 9.55 1.02 -27.35
CA LEU A 35 9.58 -0.37 -26.86
C LEU A 35 10.92 -1.10 -27.11
N HIS A 36 11.83 -0.54 -27.91
CA HIS A 36 13.11 -1.19 -28.29
C HIS A 36 14.35 -0.71 -27.52
N LYS A 37 14.20 -0.01 -26.39
CA LYS A 37 15.34 0.46 -25.58
C LYS A 37 15.42 -0.21 -24.20
N ALA A 38 14.94 -1.45 -24.10
CA ALA A 38 14.88 -2.25 -22.87
C ALA A 38 16.06 -3.23 -22.73
N GLU A 39 17.28 -2.79 -23.01
CA GLU A 39 18.49 -3.52 -22.64
C GLU A 39 19.42 -2.58 -21.86
N ALA A 40 19.65 -2.94 -20.59
CA ALA A 40 20.51 -2.31 -19.59
C ALA A 40 19.87 -1.24 -18.66
N SER A 41 19.50 -1.67 -17.45
CA SER A 41 19.77 -0.91 -16.21
C SER A 41 19.56 -1.76 -14.96
N SER A 42 20.46 -1.57 -13.99
CA SER A 42 20.59 -2.23 -12.69
C SER A 42 19.54 -1.81 -11.65
N PHE A 43 19.38 -2.68 -10.65
CA PHE A 43 18.42 -2.68 -9.54
C PHE A 43 18.54 -1.49 -8.55
N SER A 44 17.40 -0.85 -8.27
CA SER A 44 17.03 -0.15 -7.03
C SER A 44 15.49 -0.08 -6.94
N SER A 45 14.97 0.30 -5.77
CA SER A 45 13.54 0.35 -5.43
C SER A 45 12.72 1.41 -6.20
N ASN A 46 11.46 1.59 -5.76
CA ASN A 46 10.47 2.57 -6.22
C ASN A 46 9.79 2.20 -7.54
N SER A 47 8.99 1.12 -7.50
CA SER A 47 7.82 1.01 -8.39
C SER A 47 6.72 1.95 -7.87
N SER A 48 6.06 2.70 -8.75
CA SER A 48 4.88 3.51 -8.42
C SER A 48 3.55 2.77 -8.61
N LEU A 49 3.58 1.52 -9.07
CA LEU A 49 2.37 0.73 -9.30
C LEU A 49 2.02 -0.04 -8.04
N ASP A 50 0.73 -0.11 -7.74
CA ASP A 50 0.20 -1.24 -6.98
C ASP A 50 0.20 -2.47 -7.90
N LEU A 51 0.96 -3.50 -7.53
CA LEU A 51 1.05 -4.76 -8.29
C LEU A 51 0.12 -5.85 -7.74
N ALA A 52 -0.48 -5.71 -6.55
CA ALA A 52 -1.50 -6.66 -6.08
C ALA A 52 -2.70 -6.65 -7.02
N ILE A 53 -3.02 -5.47 -7.54
CA ILE A 53 -4.15 -5.26 -8.42
C ILE A 53 -3.85 -5.58 -9.90
N VAL A 54 -2.65 -6.03 -10.25
CA VAL A 54 -2.33 -6.35 -11.65
C VAL A 54 -3.01 -7.63 -12.11
N ASN A 55 -3.79 -7.53 -13.19
CA ASN A 55 -4.32 -8.70 -13.87
C ASN A 55 -3.41 -9.10 -15.04
N GLU A 56 -2.44 -9.97 -14.75
CA GLU A 56 -1.42 -10.42 -15.71
C GLU A 56 -2.02 -11.04 -16.98
N GLU A 57 -3.08 -11.83 -16.83
CA GLU A 57 -3.74 -12.51 -17.94
C GLU A 57 -4.40 -11.50 -18.88
N LYS A 58 -5.19 -10.57 -18.32
CA LYS A 58 -5.87 -9.51 -19.10
C LYS A 58 -4.88 -8.54 -19.74
N LEU A 59 -3.77 -8.21 -19.08
CA LEU A 59 -2.68 -7.43 -19.69
C LEU A 59 -2.09 -8.15 -20.91
N ILE A 60 -1.77 -9.43 -20.78
CA ILE A 60 -1.23 -10.23 -21.90
C ILE A 60 -2.25 -10.32 -23.04
N GLU A 61 -3.52 -10.52 -22.74
CA GLU A 61 -4.60 -10.52 -23.73
C GLU A 61 -4.71 -9.16 -24.44
N SER A 62 -4.66 -8.06 -23.69
CA SER A 62 -4.66 -6.69 -24.23
C SER A 62 -3.46 -6.45 -25.15
N PHE A 63 -2.25 -6.89 -24.77
CA PHE A 63 -1.07 -6.77 -25.64
C PHE A 63 -1.24 -7.52 -26.96
N ILE A 64 -1.86 -8.71 -26.93
CA ILE A 64 -2.15 -9.48 -28.15
C ILE A 64 -3.22 -8.78 -28.99
N LYS A 65 -4.31 -8.30 -28.38
CA LYS A 65 -5.41 -7.58 -29.05
C LYS A 65 -4.93 -6.30 -29.72
N ARG A 66 -4.02 -5.57 -29.06
CA ARG A 66 -3.37 -4.34 -29.55
C ARG A 66 -2.25 -4.61 -30.57
N GLY A 67 -1.90 -5.87 -30.82
CA GLY A 67 -0.83 -6.25 -31.76
C GLY A 67 0.59 -5.99 -31.25
N LEU A 68 0.75 -5.72 -29.94
CA LEU A 68 2.04 -5.50 -29.29
C LEU A 68 2.78 -6.82 -29.01
N LEU A 69 2.03 -7.91 -28.88
CA LEU A 69 2.55 -9.25 -28.61
C LEU A 69 1.91 -10.27 -29.56
N SER A 70 2.71 -11.19 -30.09
CA SER A 70 2.19 -12.23 -30.99
C SER A 70 1.26 -13.18 -30.23
N LYS A 71 0.11 -13.53 -30.83
CA LYS A 71 -0.78 -14.58 -30.30
C LYS A 71 -0.07 -15.93 -30.11
N ASN A 72 0.94 -16.20 -30.93
CA ASN A 72 1.74 -17.42 -30.89
C ASN A 72 3.02 -17.29 -30.05
N ALA A 73 3.21 -16.19 -29.32
CA ALA A 73 4.35 -16.01 -28.43
C ALA A 73 4.41 -17.13 -27.37
N SER A 74 5.62 -17.58 -27.05
CA SER A 74 5.85 -18.56 -25.98
C SER A 74 5.45 -17.98 -24.62
N ALA A 75 5.28 -18.83 -23.61
CA ALA A 75 4.97 -18.39 -22.25
C ALA A 75 6.09 -17.47 -21.71
N GLU A 76 7.34 -17.79 -22.01
CA GLU A 76 8.51 -17.00 -21.61
C GLU A 76 8.53 -15.64 -22.30
N GLU A 77 8.16 -15.58 -23.58
CA GLU A 77 8.06 -14.30 -24.31
C GLU A 77 6.96 -13.41 -23.74
N LYS A 78 5.80 -13.99 -23.40
CA LYS A 78 4.69 -13.27 -22.76
C LYS A 78 5.08 -12.70 -21.40
N GLN A 79 5.69 -13.53 -20.56
CA GLN A 79 6.12 -13.14 -19.22
C GLN A 79 7.25 -12.10 -19.25
N LYS A 80 8.19 -12.23 -20.18
CA LYS A 80 9.23 -11.21 -20.39
C LYS A 80 8.64 -9.89 -20.86
N PHE A 81 7.65 -9.91 -21.75
CA PHE A 81 6.97 -8.70 -22.22
C PHE A 81 6.23 -8.01 -21.07
N LEU A 82 5.44 -8.75 -20.30
CA LEU A 82 4.72 -8.26 -19.14
C LEU A 82 5.68 -7.62 -18.13
N LYS A 83 6.74 -8.32 -17.72
CA LYS A 83 7.74 -7.78 -16.78
C LYS A 83 8.37 -6.48 -17.26
N ASN A 84 8.71 -6.40 -18.55
CA ASN A 84 9.26 -5.17 -19.13
C ASN A 84 8.25 -4.02 -19.14
N TYR A 85 6.98 -4.32 -19.46
CA TYR A 85 5.89 -3.34 -19.42
C TYR A 85 5.73 -2.80 -18.00
N LEU A 86 5.57 -3.67 -16.99
CA LEU A 86 5.46 -3.28 -15.58
C LEU A 86 6.66 -2.46 -15.11
N GLN A 87 7.88 -2.84 -15.48
CA GLN A 87 9.08 -2.08 -15.13
C GLN A 87 9.10 -0.67 -15.75
N ILE A 88 8.54 -0.48 -16.95
CA ILE A 88 8.44 0.84 -17.59
C ILE A 88 7.36 1.68 -16.91
N LYS A 89 6.18 1.09 -16.64
CA LYS A 89 5.04 1.78 -16.04
C LYS A 89 5.26 2.10 -14.56
N GLY A 90 6.04 1.29 -13.85
CA GLY A 90 6.41 1.53 -12.45
C GLY A 90 7.49 2.59 -12.24
N LYS A 91 8.02 3.21 -13.30
CA LYS A 91 8.96 4.32 -13.12
C LYS A 91 8.23 5.55 -12.60
N GLN A 92 8.64 6.02 -11.43
CA GLN A 92 8.19 7.30 -10.88
C GLN A 92 8.52 8.46 -11.85
N SER A 93 7.56 9.36 -12.01
CA SER A 93 7.79 10.62 -12.73
C SER A 93 8.71 11.52 -11.88
N GLY A 94 9.69 12.18 -12.51
CA GLY A 94 10.63 13.06 -11.80
C GLY A 94 10.05 14.40 -11.33
N VAL A 95 8.73 14.56 -11.34
CA VAL A 95 8.05 15.82 -11.00
C VAL A 95 7.87 15.87 -9.48
N LYS A 96 8.69 16.68 -8.81
CA LYS A 96 8.51 17.00 -7.39
C LYS A 96 7.44 18.08 -7.25
N GLU A 97 6.24 17.69 -6.82
CA GLU A 97 5.24 18.63 -6.32
C GLU A 97 5.45 18.84 -4.83
N SER A 98 5.39 20.08 -4.36
CA SER A 98 5.41 20.39 -2.92
C SER A 98 4.05 20.03 -2.32
N ASP A 99 4.05 19.11 -1.37
CA ASP A 99 2.87 18.78 -0.57
C ASP A 99 3.04 19.39 0.84
N PRO A 100 2.22 20.38 1.22
CA PRO A 100 2.32 21.04 2.51
C PRO A 100 1.94 20.14 3.70
N LEU A 101 1.26 19.01 3.47
CA LEU A 101 0.83 18.10 4.53
C LEU A 101 1.77 16.89 4.70
N ALA A 102 2.63 16.60 3.72
CA ALA A 102 3.45 15.38 3.69
C ALA A 102 4.28 15.15 4.96
N ALA A 103 4.83 16.20 5.58
CA ALA A 103 5.60 16.06 6.81
C ALA A 103 4.72 15.62 8.00
N LYS A 104 3.50 16.14 8.11
CA LYS A 104 2.55 15.75 9.18
C LYS A 104 2.03 14.35 8.98
N VAL A 105 1.75 13.99 7.74
CA VAL A 105 1.27 12.65 7.34
C VAL A 105 2.33 11.61 7.67
N LYS A 106 3.60 11.86 7.31
CA LYS A 106 4.73 10.98 7.68
C LYS A 106 4.85 10.82 9.20
N ALA A 107 4.61 11.89 9.96
CA ALA A 107 4.62 11.84 11.43
C ALA A 107 3.49 10.99 12.00
N ALA A 108 2.27 11.18 11.51
CA ALA A 108 1.11 10.38 11.93
C ALA A 108 1.29 8.89 11.59
N GLU A 109 1.84 8.58 10.41
CA GLU A 109 2.17 7.20 10.02
C GLU A 109 3.22 6.58 10.96
N ALA A 110 4.29 7.32 11.28
CA ALA A 110 5.31 6.88 12.22
C ALA A 110 4.73 6.62 13.62
N GLU A 111 3.81 7.47 14.08
CA GLU A 111 3.12 7.29 15.35
C GLU A 111 2.21 6.05 15.36
N LYS A 112 1.45 5.81 14.27
CA LYS A 112 0.65 4.57 14.08
C LYS A 112 1.53 3.33 14.12
N GLN A 113 2.69 3.36 13.45
CA GLN A 113 3.66 2.26 13.48
C GLN A 113 4.27 2.07 14.88
N SER A 114 4.53 3.16 15.61
CA SER A 114 5.00 3.11 16.99
C SER A 114 3.97 2.45 17.91
N LYS A 115 2.69 2.86 17.83
CA LYS A 115 1.57 2.26 18.57
C LYS A 115 1.44 0.77 18.27
N PHE A 116 1.58 0.37 17.00
CA PHE A 116 1.57 -1.04 16.62
C PHE A 116 2.77 -1.83 17.19
N LYS A 117 3.98 -1.23 17.18
CA LYS A 117 5.16 -1.81 17.84
C LYS A 117 4.91 -1.98 19.34
N ASP A 118 4.34 -0.98 20.00
CA ASP A 118 4.02 -1.04 21.44
C ASP A 118 2.96 -2.08 21.78
N PHE A 119 1.89 -2.19 20.98
CA PHE A 119 0.91 -3.27 21.09
C PHE A 119 1.60 -4.64 20.96
N ASN A 120 2.46 -4.77 19.95
CA ASN A 120 3.24 -5.99 19.74
C ASN A 120 4.25 -6.28 20.87
N ASN A 121 4.82 -5.26 21.49
CA ASN A 121 5.70 -5.37 22.66
C ASN A 121 4.90 -5.73 23.93
N GLY A 122 3.67 -5.24 24.05
CA GLY A 122 2.74 -5.64 25.10
C GLY A 122 2.38 -7.13 24.98
N LEU A 123 2.17 -7.61 23.76
CA LEU A 123 2.00 -9.03 23.45
C LEU A 123 3.24 -9.87 23.85
N LEU A 124 4.46 -9.39 23.55
CA LEU A 124 5.74 -10.02 23.95
C LEU A 124 5.90 -10.15 25.47
N ASN A 125 5.51 -9.11 26.22
CA ASN A 125 5.69 -9.07 27.69
C ASN A 125 4.52 -9.67 28.48
N GLY A 126 3.43 -10.04 27.80
CA GLY A 126 2.22 -10.60 28.39
C GLY A 126 2.32 -12.10 28.64
N LYS A 127 1.76 -12.60 29.75
CA LYS A 127 1.56 -14.04 29.95
C LYS A 127 0.35 -14.46 29.12
N GLY A 128 0.58 -15.11 27.97
CA GLY A 128 -0.49 -15.61 27.12
C GLY A 128 -1.48 -16.53 27.86
N ASN A 129 -2.76 -16.46 27.50
CA ASN A 129 -3.77 -17.38 28.03
C ASN A 129 -3.56 -18.79 27.47
N LYS A 130 -3.47 -19.80 28.35
CA LYS A 130 -3.32 -21.21 27.94
C LYS A 130 -4.66 -21.78 27.46
N ASN A 131 -4.99 -21.57 26.19
CA ASN A 131 -6.19 -22.15 25.60
C ASN A 131 -5.92 -23.52 24.94
N GLY A 132 -6.61 -24.54 25.48
CA GLY A 132 -6.99 -25.78 24.78
C GLY A 132 -5.88 -26.78 24.46
N HIS A 133 -5.73 -27.82 25.27
CA HIS A 133 -5.05 -29.05 24.86
C HIS A 133 -6.01 -29.96 24.06
N LEU A 134 -5.49 -30.59 23.00
CA LEU A 134 -6.22 -31.56 22.17
C LEU A 134 -6.62 -32.80 23.00
N LYS A 135 -7.84 -33.31 22.79
CA LYS A 135 -8.43 -34.46 23.53
C LYS A 135 -9.03 -35.54 22.62
N GLY A 136 -8.81 -35.44 21.31
CA GLY A 136 -9.49 -36.19 20.27
C GLY A 136 -9.34 -35.43 18.94
N ASN A 137 -10.40 -35.38 18.13
CA ASN A 137 -10.50 -34.46 17.01
C ASN A 137 -11.03 -33.09 17.50
N PRO A 138 -10.63 -31.96 16.89
CA PRO A 138 -11.24 -30.66 17.20
C PRO A 138 -12.73 -30.67 16.82
N GLU A 139 -13.56 -30.07 17.67
CA GLU A 139 -14.96 -29.78 17.33
C GLU A 139 -15.02 -28.70 16.24
N PRO A 140 -16.07 -28.68 15.39
CA PRO A 140 -16.29 -27.55 14.48
C PRO A 140 -16.35 -26.22 15.24
N VAL A 141 -15.84 -25.15 14.61
CA VAL A 141 -15.88 -23.79 15.17
C VAL A 141 -17.32 -23.39 15.50
N LYS A 142 -17.48 -22.63 16.59
CA LYS A 142 -18.75 -22.05 17.01
C LYS A 142 -18.53 -20.57 17.30
N GLU A 143 -19.01 -19.71 16.41
CA GLU A 143 -18.99 -18.27 16.61
C GLU A 143 -19.73 -17.86 17.89
N GLY A 144 -19.14 -16.91 18.60
CA GLY A 144 -19.81 -16.10 19.59
C GLY A 144 -20.73 -15.06 18.96
N THR A 145 -21.37 -14.26 19.82
CA THR A 145 -22.15 -13.10 19.38
C THR A 145 -21.21 -11.91 19.24
N SER A 146 -21.35 -11.14 18.16
CA SER A 146 -20.61 -9.89 18.00
C SER A 146 -20.92 -8.94 19.16
N PRO A 147 -19.92 -8.22 19.71
CA PRO A 147 -20.16 -7.19 20.72
C PRO A 147 -20.83 -5.93 20.12
N GLY A 148 -21.00 -5.88 18.79
CA GLY A 148 -21.55 -4.75 18.05
C GLY A 148 -20.46 -3.81 17.53
N VAL A 149 -20.88 -2.89 16.66
CA VAL A 149 -20.00 -1.93 16.00
C VAL A 149 -19.38 -0.99 17.02
N ASN A 150 -18.05 -0.96 17.05
CA ASN A 150 -17.24 -0.06 17.87
C ASN A 150 -16.82 1.19 17.08
N LYS A 151 -16.32 1.00 15.85
CA LYS A 151 -15.87 2.06 14.95
C LYS A 151 -16.54 1.96 13.59
N LYS A 152 -16.67 3.09 12.92
CA LYS A 152 -17.29 3.21 11.60
C LYS A 152 -16.42 4.11 10.75
N GLY A 153 -15.95 3.61 9.61
CA GLY A 153 -15.33 4.47 8.60
C GLY A 153 -16.41 5.04 7.70
N LYS A 154 -16.40 6.36 7.50
CA LYS A 154 -17.38 7.03 6.64
C LYS A 154 -16.80 7.29 5.26
N LEU A 155 -17.14 6.44 4.30
CA LEU A 155 -16.53 6.41 2.96
C LEU A 155 -17.33 7.22 1.94
N LEU A 156 -16.71 8.24 1.37
CA LEU A 156 -17.25 8.99 0.24
C LEU A 156 -16.86 8.30 -1.07
N THR A 157 -17.84 7.76 -1.80
CA THR A 157 -17.60 7.21 -3.15
C THR A 157 -18.08 8.20 -4.21
N ILE A 158 -17.20 8.57 -5.14
CA ILE A 158 -17.52 9.46 -6.28
C ILE A 158 -17.25 8.72 -7.58
N MET A 159 -18.26 8.62 -8.44
CA MET A 159 -18.09 8.08 -9.79
C MET A 159 -17.93 9.23 -10.77
N VAL A 160 -16.90 9.18 -11.62
CA VAL A 160 -16.55 10.23 -12.57
C VAL A 160 -16.43 9.72 -14.00
N GLU A 161 -17.01 10.46 -14.94
CA GLU A 161 -16.88 10.17 -16.36
C GLU A 161 -16.18 11.29 -17.10
N TYR A 162 -15.44 10.93 -18.15
CA TYR A 162 -14.61 11.85 -18.91
C TYR A 162 -15.42 12.69 -19.90
N SER A 163 -14.79 13.75 -20.42
CA SER A 163 -15.42 14.59 -21.45
C SER A 163 -15.79 13.82 -22.73
N ASP A 164 -14.97 12.83 -23.09
CA ASP A 164 -14.98 12.05 -24.33
C ASP A 164 -15.32 10.56 -24.17
N PHE A 165 -15.37 10.05 -22.94
CA PHE A 165 -15.68 8.66 -22.64
C PHE A 165 -16.59 8.58 -21.42
N THR A 166 -17.82 8.09 -21.62
CA THR A 166 -18.82 7.94 -20.54
C THR A 166 -18.74 6.53 -19.92
N HIS A 167 -19.37 6.35 -18.78
CA HIS A 167 -19.62 5.00 -18.24
C HIS A 167 -20.51 4.16 -19.18
N ASN A 168 -20.63 2.86 -18.91
CA ASN A 168 -21.36 1.85 -19.67
C ASN A 168 -20.85 1.63 -21.10
N ASN A 169 -19.56 1.87 -21.35
CA ASN A 169 -18.90 1.59 -22.65
C ASN A 169 -18.07 0.30 -22.64
N LEU A 170 -17.99 -0.40 -21.51
CA LEU A 170 -17.32 -1.70 -21.39
C LEU A 170 -18.08 -2.78 -22.14
N THR A 171 -17.38 -3.81 -22.62
CA THR A 171 -18.00 -5.00 -23.22
C THR A 171 -17.72 -6.28 -22.43
N PRO A 172 -18.56 -7.33 -22.56
CA PRO A 172 -18.31 -8.63 -21.91
C PRO A 172 -17.01 -9.30 -22.35
N GLU A 173 -16.45 -8.92 -23.50
CA GLU A 173 -15.15 -9.42 -23.96
C GLU A 173 -13.96 -8.69 -23.32
N GLU A 174 -14.20 -7.54 -22.71
CA GLU A 174 -13.16 -6.78 -22.01
C GLU A 174 -13.02 -7.30 -20.58
N THR A 175 -14.12 -7.38 -19.82
CA THR A 175 -14.09 -7.70 -18.38
C THR A 175 -14.92 -8.92 -18.01
N ASP A 176 -14.45 -9.68 -17.02
CA ASP A 176 -15.19 -10.81 -16.46
C ASP A 176 -16.19 -10.35 -15.38
N ASN A 177 -15.97 -9.15 -14.80
CA ASN A 177 -16.88 -8.50 -13.85
C ASN A 177 -17.88 -7.58 -14.58
N PHE A 178 -18.49 -8.10 -15.64
CA PHE A 178 -19.34 -7.33 -16.55
C PHE A 178 -20.78 -7.17 -16.05
N TYR A 179 -21.27 -5.93 -16.03
CA TYR A 179 -22.69 -5.62 -15.81
C TYR A 179 -23.25 -4.87 -17.01
N THR A 180 -24.55 -5.05 -17.27
CA THR A 180 -25.22 -4.33 -18.36
C THR A 180 -25.43 -2.85 -18.06
N ASP A 181 -25.39 -2.47 -16.78
CA ASP A 181 -25.53 -1.10 -16.32
C ASP A 181 -24.76 -0.90 -14.99
N TYR A 182 -23.70 -0.09 -15.03
CA TYR A 182 -22.92 0.38 -13.87
C TYR A 182 -23.53 1.66 -13.30
N HIS A 183 -24.79 1.59 -12.90
CA HIS A 183 -25.49 2.71 -12.26
C HIS A 183 -25.04 2.88 -10.79
N THR A 184 -25.37 4.01 -10.18
CA THR A 184 -24.99 4.34 -8.80
C THR A 184 -25.35 3.24 -7.81
N GLU A 185 -26.57 2.69 -7.90
CA GLU A 185 -27.06 1.67 -6.98
C GLU A 185 -26.31 0.34 -7.11
N HIS A 186 -25.65 0.05 -8.24
CA HIS A 186 -24.74 -1.09 -8.36
C HIS A 186 -23.56 -0.93 -7.39
N PHE A 187 -22.91 0.24 -7.40
CA PHE A 187 -21.78 0.52 -6.50
C PHE A 187 -22.23 0.65 -5.04
N GLU A 188 -23.42 1.21 -4.78
CA GLU A 188 -23.98 1.24 -3.42
C GLU A 188 -24.20 -0.18 -2.88
N ALA A 189 -24.76 -1.09 -3.69
CA ALA A 189 -24.93 -2.48 -3.29
C ALA A 189 -23.57 -3.17 -3.08
N MET A 190 -22.61 -2.97 -3.98
CA MET A 190 -21.27 -3.57 -3.88
C MET A 190 -20.49 -3.10 -2.65
N ILE A 191 -20.56 -1.81 -2.31
CA ILE A 191 -19.74 -1.20 -1.27
C ILE A 191 -20.46 -1.24 0.08
N PHE A 192 -21.71 -0.76 0.13
CA PHE A 192 -22.46 -0.51 1.37
C PHE A 192 -23.61 -1.51 1.61
N GLY A 193 -23.90 -2.37 0.65
CA GLY A 193 -25.08 -3.23 0.65
C GLY A 193 -25.13 -4.23 1.80
N ASP A 194 -26.32 -4.46 2.32
CA ASP A 194 -26.58 -5.51 3.31
C ASP A 194 -26.65 -6.89 2.64
N LYS A 195 -26.70 -7.94 3.47
CA LYS A 195 -26.65 -9.33 3.01
C LYS A 195 -27.76 -9.62 2.00
N GLY A 196 -27.36 -10.01 0.80
CA GLY A 196 -28.28 -10.35 -0.28
C GLY A 196 -28.56 -9.24 -1.28
N GLU A 197 -28.02 -8.03 -1.07
CA GLU A 197 -28.24 -6.88 -1.95
C GLU A 197 -27.24 -6.81 -3.10
N PHE A 198 -25.98 -7.21 -2.88
CA PHE A 198 -24.98 -7.23 -3.93
C PHE A 198 -25.14 -8.48 -4.81
N ILE A 199 -25.60 -8.27 -6.05
CA ILE A 199 -25.74 -9.30 -7.06
C ILE A 199 -24.56 -9.20 -8.02
N GLY A 200 -23.84 -10.31 -8.18
CA GLY A 200 -22.73 -10.48 -9.10
C GLY A 200 -23.15 -10.55 -10.57
N PRO A 201 -22.18 -10.56 -11.49
CA PRO A 201 -22.44 -10.46 -12.93
C PRO A 201 -23.16 -11.69 -13.50
N ASN A 202 -23.13 -12.83 -12.81
CA ASN A 202 -23.82 -14.07 -13.19
C ASN A 202 -25.11 -14.31 -12.39
N GLY A 203 -25.59 -13.31 -11.64
CA GLY A 203 -26.77 -13.40 -10.79
C GLY A 203 -26.55 -14.11 -9.44
N GLU A 204 -25.30 -14.37 -9.08
CA GLU A 204 -24.89 -14.85 -7.77
C GLU A 204 -25.01 -13.75 -6.71
N ILE A 205 -25.25 -14.12 -5.45
CA ILE A 205 -25.18 -13.17 -4.35
C ILE A 205 -23.72 -13.11 -3.88
N LEU A 206 -23.14 -11.92 -3.92
CA LEU A 206 -21.76 -11.66 -3.49
C LEU A 206 -21.73 -10.96 -2.13
N VAL A 207 -20.54 -10.94 -1.51
CA VAL A 207 -20.28 -10.22 -0.26
C VAL A 207 -19.95 -8.77 -0.61
N SER A 208 -20.61 -7.79 0.03
CA SER A 208 -20.26 -6.38 -0.15
C SER A 208 -18.98 -6.03 0.63
N GLN A 209 -18.34 -4.91 0.29
CA GLN A 209 -17.17 -4.42 1.02
C GLN A 209 -17.49 -4.22 2.51
N LYS A 210 -18.64 -3.61 2.84
CA LYS A 210 -19.14 -3.49 4.21
C LYS A 210 -19.20 -4.84 4.92
N GLN A 211 -19.84 -5.85 4.32
CA GLN A 211 -19.95 -7.18 4.90
C GLN A 211 -18.58 -7.85 5.07
N TYR A 212 -17.67 -7.66 4.13
CA TYR A 212 -16.30 -8.18 4.23
C TYR A 212 -15.61 -7.61 5.48
N TYR A 213 -15.65 -6.30 5.70
CA TYR A 213 -15.05 -5.66 6.87
C TYR A 213 -15.75 -6.03 8.19
N GLU A 214 -17.07 -6.22 8.17
CA GLU A 214 -17.82 -6.76 9.32
C GLU A 214 -17.41 -8.21 9.63
N GLU A 215 -17.22 -9.06 8.62
CA GLU A 215 -16.75 -10.44 8.79
C GLU A 215 -15.31 -10.48 9.32
N GLN A 216 -14.40 -9.64 8.79
CA GLN A 216 -13.00 -9.65 9.22
C GLN A 216 -12.78 -9.11 10.63
N SER A 217 -13.67 -8.24 11.12
CA SER A 217 -13.59 -7.55 12.42
C SER A 217 -14.48 -8.14 13.52
N GLY A 218 -15.17 -9.25 13.26
CA GLY A 218 -16.15 -9.79 14.20
C GLY A 218 -17.35 -8.86 14.45
N GLY A 219 -17.67 -8.01 13.48
CA GLY A 219 -18.74 -7.01 13.54
C GLY A 219 -18.40 -5.78 14.39
N THR A 220 -17.13 -5.57 14.74
CA THR A 220 -16.71 -4.39 15.52
C THR A 220 -16.33 -3.18 14.67
N TYR A 221 -16.14 -3.39 13.38
CA TYR A 221 -15.88 -2.35 12.41
C TYR A 221 -16.83 -2.51 11.21
N THR A 222 -17.35 -1.40 10.71
CA THR A 222 -18.21 -1.37 9.52
C THR A 222 -17.91 -0.11 8.70
N ILE A 223 -18.36 -0.12 7.46
CA ILE A 223 -18.23 0.98 6.52
C ILE A 223 -19.63 1.54 6.27
N GLU A 224 -19.76 2.87 6.37
CA GLU A 224 -21.00 3.59 6.03
C GLU A 224 -20.69 4.69 5.03
N GLY A 225 -21.65 5.04 4.18
CA GLY A 225 -21.42 6.05 3.14
C GLY A 225 -22.45 5.95 2.03
N ASN A 226 -22.22 6.69 0.95
CA ASN A 226 -23.02 6.64 -0.28
C ASN A 226 -22.12 6.83 -1.50
N ALA A 227 -22.64 6.45 -2.67
CA ALA A 227 -22.00 6.72 -3.95
C ALA A 227 -22.68 7.91 -4.66
N TYR A 228 -21.89 8.78 -5.30
CA TYR A 228 -22.38 9.96 -6.02
C TYR A 228 -21.83 10.01 -7.43
N GLY A 229 -22.71 10.16 -8.42
CA GLY A 229 -22.31 10.26 -9.83
C GLY A 229 -23.39 9.73 -10.78
N TRP A 230 -23.05 9.49 -12.05
CA TRP A 230 -21.76 9.79 -12.69
C TRP A 230 -21.53 11.30 -12.85
N LEU A 231 -20.44 11.81 -12.28
CA LEU A 231 -20.06 13.22 -12.36
C LEU A 231 -19.14 13.46 -13.55
N LYS A 232 -19.52 14.38 -14.43
CA LYS A 232 -18.71 14.69 -15.61
C LYS A 232 -17.54 15.62 -15.29
N VAL A 233 -16.32 15.17 -15.52
CA VAL A 233 -15.09 15.98 -15.43
C VAL A 233 -14.74 16.63 -16.78
N PRO A 234 -14.03 17.77 -16.81
CA PRO A 234 -13.82 18.55 -18.04
C PRO A 234 -12.78 17.97 -19.00
N GLY A 235 -11.81 17.18 -18.51
CA GLY A 235 -10.74 16.58 -19.31
C GLY A 235 -11.16 15.30 -20.03
N THR A 236 -10.35 14.87 -21.00
CA THR A 236 -10.51 13.58 -21.69
C THR A 236 -9.91 12.44 -20.86
N ALA A 237 -10.21 11.18 -21.19
CA ALA A 237 -9.55 10.03 -20.55
C ALA A 237 -8.01 10.15 -20.62
N ALA A 238 -7.46 10.41 -21.81
CA ALA A 238 -6.02 10.62 -22.03
C ALA A 238 -5.43 11.85 -21.30
N TYR A 239 -6.24 12.83 -20.91
CA TYR A 239 -5.77 13.97 -20.11
C TYR A 239 -5.44 13.53 -18.67
N TYR A 240 -6.17 12.55 -18.13
CA TYR A 240 -6.00 12.06 -16.77
C TYR A 240 -5.15 10.79 -16.68
N GLY A 241 -5.35 9.81 -17.56
CA GLY A 241 -4.60 8.53 -17.58
C GLY A 241 -3.46 8.46 -18.60
N GLY A 242 -3.31 9.47 -19.46
CA GLY A 242 -2.27 9.44 -20.49
C GLY A 242 -0.85 9.50 -19.93
N GLU A 243 0.11 9.17 -20.79
CA GLU A 243 1.50 9.00 -20.39
C GLU A 243 2.46 9.95 -21.10
N LYS A 244 3.52 10.36 -20.39
CA LYS A 244 4.60 11.18 -20.90
C LYS A 244 5.95 10.50 -20.67
N GLY A 245 6.40 9.74 -21.67
CA GLY A 245 7.71 9.10 -21.67
C GLY A 245 7.68 7.71 -21.01
N THR A 246 8.13 7.60 -19.76
CA THR A 246 8.03 6.37 -18.96
C THR A 246 7.18 6.62 -17.72
N GLY A 247 6.69 5.58 -17.07
CA GLY A 247 5.69 5.68 -16.00
C GLY A 247 4.27 5.50 -16.54
N HIS A 248 3.29 5.89 -15.74
CA HIS A 248 1.85 5.92 -16.04
C HIS A 248 1.25 7.23 -15.51
N ASP A 249 0.06 7.61 -15.98
CA ASP A 249 -0.78 8.71 -15.48
C ASP A 249 -0.07 10.05 -15.22
N ASN A 250 0.97 10.34 -16.00
CA ASN A 250 1.94 11.41 -15.72
C ASN A 250 1.99 12.50 -16.80
N VAL A 251 0.94 12.61 -17.62
CA VAL A 251 0.74 13.76 -18.50
C VAL A 251 0.67 15.05 -17.67
N THR A 252 1.29 16.11 -18.18
CA THR A 252 1.30 17.42 -17.52
C THR A 252 1.13 18.53 -18.56
N PRO A 253 0.12 19.42 -18.42
CA PRO A 253 -0.93 19.41 -17.40
C PRO A 253 -1.85 18.18 -17.56
N GLY A 254 -2.34 17.61 -16.45
CA GLY A 254 -3.12 16.37 -16.45
C GLY A 254 -2.76 15.44 -15.29
N GLY A 255 -2.98 14.14 -15.50
CA GLY A 255 -2.66 13.07 -14.55
C GLY A 255 -3.77 12.77 -13.54
N ALA A 256 -3.66 11.63 -12.84
CA ALA A 256 -4.63 11.19 -11.84
C ALA A 256 -4.86 12.23 -10.73
N LYS A 257 -3.81 12.93 -10.30
CA LYS A 257 -3.92 14.03 -9.33
C LYS A 257 -4.80 15.19 -9.82
N GLN A 258 -4.82 15.46 -11.13
CA GLN A 258 -5.72 16.47 -11.69
C GLN A 258 -7.17 15.96 -11.74
N LEU A 259 -7.39 14.64 -11.91
CA LEU A 259 -8.73 14.05 -11.80
C LEU A 259 -9.32 14.30 -10.42
N VAL A 260 -8.55 14.10 -9.35
CA VAL A 260 -9.00 14.35 -7.95
C VAL A 260 -9.46 15.80 -7.77
N LYS A 261 -8.68 16.76 -8.28
CA LYS A 261 -9.04 18.19 -8.21
C LYS A 261 -10.33 18.50 -8.96
N ASP A 262 -10.47 17.95 -10.17
CA ASP A 262 -11.65 18.17 -11.00
C ASP A 262 -12.89 17.43 -10.44
N ALA A 263 -12.68 16.28 -9.80
CA ALA A 263 -13.72 15.53 -9.09
C ALA A 263 -14.26 16.32 -7.90
N LEU A 264 -13.41 16.98 -7.10
CA LEU A 264 -13.86 17.87 -6.03
C LEU A 264 -14.75 18.99 -6.57
N ILE A 265 -14.32 19.64 -7.66
CA ILE A 265 -15.10 20.72 -8.30
C ILE A 265 -16.46 20.18 -8.78
N ALA A 266 -16.47 19.00 -9.41
CA ALA A 266 -17.70 18.38 -9.88
C ALA A 266 -18.64 17.99 -8.72
N ALA A 267 -18.09 17.46 -7.63
CA ALA A 267 -18.83 17.08 -6.42
C ALA A 267 -19.46 18.31 -5.74
N LYS A 268 -18.68 19.39 -5.53
CA LYS A 268 -19.19 20.67 -5.00
C LYS A 268 -20.31 21.22 -5.88
N LYS A 269 -20.16 21.16 -7.22
CA LYS A 269 -21.18 21.61 -8.17
C LYS A 269 -22.44 20.76 -8.14
N ALA A 270 -22.32 19.45 -7.94
CA ALA A 270 -23.43 18.51 -7.85
C ALA A 270 -24.15 18.55 -6.48
N GLY A 271 -23.59 19.28 -5.50
CA GLY A 271 -24.17 19.35 -4.15
C GLY A 271 -23.95 18.08 -3.35
N VAL A 272 -22.86 17.35 -3.61
CA VAL A 272 -22.44 16.22 -2.77
C VAL A 272 -22.20 16.74 -1.34
N PRO A 273 -22.74 16.10 -0.29
CA PRO A 273 -22.67 16.59 1.08
C PRO A 273 -21.29 16.29 1.71
N LEU A 274 -20.23 16.94 1.20
CA LEU A 274 -18.84 16.70 1.61
C LEU A 274 -18.62 16.86 3.12
N GLN A 275 -19.34 17.79 3.77
CA GLN A 275 -19.25 18.04 5.21
C GLN A 275 -19.66 16.85 6.09
N ASP A 276 -20.39 15.89 5.50
CA ASP A 276 -20.81 14.69 6.21
C ASP A 276 -19.67 13.68 6.30
N TYR A 277 -18.60 13.81 5.49
CA TYR A 277 -17.46 12.89 5.37
C TYR A 277 -16.15 13.49 5.92
N ASP A 278 -16.26 14.47 6.81
CA ASP A 278 -15.17 15.09 7.56
C ASP A 278 -15.53 14.91 9.04
N LEU A 279 -15.01 13.86 9.67
CA LEU A 279 -15.31 13.42 11.03
C LEU A 279 -14.05 12.96 11.77
N GLU A 280 -12.99 12.64 11.05
CA GLU A 280 -11.73 12.12 11.54
C GLU A 280 -10.59 13.08 11.18
N ASP A 281 -9.53 13.05 11.97
CA ASP A 281 -8.26 13.69 11.63
C ASP A 281 -7.21 12.57 11.57
N PRO A 282 -7.15 11.78 10.48
CA PRO A 282 -6.30 10.61 10.40
C PRO A 282 -4.80 10.94 10.50
N HIS A 283 -4.45 12.22 10.32
CA HIS A 283 -3.09 12.73 10.26
C HIS A 283 -2.71 13.63 11.43
N ASP A 284 -3.60 13.81 12.41
CA ASP A 284 -3.42 14.67 13.58
C ASP A 284 -2.85 16.04 13.16
N LEU A 285 -3.55 16.71 12.23
CA LEU A 285 -3.05 17.92 11.57
C LEU A 285 -2.79 19.05 12.56
N ASP A 286 -3.43 19.08 13.71
CA ASP A 286 -3.16 20.07 14.77
C ASP A 286 -2.25 19.57 15.91
N GLY A 287 -1.97 18.26 15.95
CA GLY A 287 -0.98 17.64 16.84
C GLY A 287 -1.45 17.48 18.28
N ASP A 288 -2.77 17.40 18.51
CA ASP A 288 -3.37 17.26 19.83
C ASP A 288 -3.62 15.80 20.25
N GLY A 289 -3.47 14.86 19.30
CA GLY A 289 -3.61 13.42 19.48
C GLY A 289 -5.06 12.92 19.42
N ASN A 290 -6.02 13.75 19.02
CA ASN A 290 -7.43 13.40 18.87
C ASN A 290 -7.81 13.16 17.40
N PHE A 291 -7.64 11.93 16.94
CA PHE A 291 -7.98 11.50 15.57
C PHE A 291 -9.49 11.47 15.25
N TRP A 292 -10.37 11.81 16.19
CA TRP A 292 -11.83 11.75 16.04
C TRP A 292 -12.45 13.15 16.05
N GLU A 293 -11.85 14.06 15.29
CA GLU A 293 -12.36 15.39 15.05
C GLU A 293 -12.18 15.83 13.61
N LYS A 294 -12.73 16.98 13.26
CA LYS A 294 -12.71 17.51 11.88
C LYS A 294 -11.38 18.19 11.59
N ASP A 295 -10.76 17.84 10.46
CA ASP A 295 -9.54 18.50 9.98
C ASP A 295 -9.81 19.39 8.73
N GLY A 296 -11.03 19.33 8.19
CA GLY A 296 -11.43 20.06 6.99
C GLY A 296 -11.15 19.33 5.67
N LEU A 297 -10.83 18.04 5.73
CA LEU A 297 -10.65 17.14 4.59
C LEU A 297 -11.69 16.02 4.65
N VAL A 298 -11.95 15.39 3.51
CA VAL A 298 -12.74 14.15 3.50
C VAL A 298 -11.90 13.02 4.06
N ASP A 299 -12.42 12.33 5.08
CA ASP A 299 -11.74 11.27 5.85
C ASP A 299 -11.29 10.12 4.95
N HIS A 300 -12.21 9.64 4.12
CA HIS A 300 -12.05 8.46 3.27
C HIS A 300 -12.67 8.74 1.90
N LEU A 301 -11.83 8.87 0.87
CA LEU A 301 -12.26 9.18 -0.49
C LEU A 301 -11.94 8.04 -1.46
N GLN A 302 -12.99 7.60 -2.15
CA GLN A 302 -12.91 6.59 -3.18
C GLN A 302 -13.47 7.12 -4.51
N ILE A 303 -12.64 7.14 -5.55
CA ILE A 303 -13.02 7.61 -6.89
C ILE A 303 -13.13 6.43 -7.85
N ILE A 304 -14.27 6.31 -8.52
CA ILE A 304 -14.49 5.31 -9.57
C ILE A 304 -14.49 6.04 -10.91
N HIS A 305 -13.57 5.72 -11.82
CA HIS A 305 -13.55 6.33 -13.14
C HIS A 305 -14.23 5.45 -14.19
N SER A 306 -14.84 6.05 -15.22
CA SER A 306 -15.44 5.30 -16.33
C SER A 306 -14.37 4.49 -17.09
N GLY A 307 -14.74 3.30 -17.57
CA GLY A 307 -13.84 2.39 -18.29
C GLY A 307 -12.98 1.51 -17.39
N MET A 308 -12.18 0.66 -18.04
CA MET A 308 -11.30 -0.34 -17.41
C MET A 308 -9.97 0.28 -16.99
N GLY A 309 -9.40 -0.21 -15.89
CA GLY A 309 -8.09 0.22 -15.39
C GLY A 309 -6.92 -0.27 -16.25
N GLN A 310 -5.83 0.49 -16.29
CA GLN A 310 -4.65 0.14 -17.08
C GLN A 310 -3.99 -1.16 -16.60
N GLU A 311 -4.08 -1.47 -15.31
CA GLU A 311 -3.59 -2.70 -14.66
C GLU A 311 -4.27 -3.98 -15.17
N ALA A 312 -5.43 -3.84 -15.82
CA ALA A 312 -6.16 -4.91 -16.51
C ALA A 312 -6.13 -4.75 -18.04
N GLY A 313 -5.30 -3.84 -18.56
CA GLY A 313 -5.12 -3.61 -19.99
C GLY A 313 -5.94 -2.46 -20.59
N GLY A 314 -6.70 -1.73 -19.77
CA GLY A 314 -7.35 -0.47 -20.11
C GLY A 314 -8.51 -0.55 -21.11
N GLY A 315 -8.96 -1.74 -21.47
CA GLY A 315 -10.05 -1.97 -22.43
C GLY A 315 -9.85 -1.19 -23.74
N THR A 316 -10.87 -0.41 -24.11
CA THR A 316 -10.84 0.45 -25.30
C THR A 316 -9.92 1.67 -25.15
N LEU A 317 -9.64 2.13 -23.92
CA LEU A 317 -8.74 3.25 -23.63
C LEU A 317 -7.26 2.85 -23.68
N GLY A 318 -6.94 1.57 -23.45
CA GLY A 318 -5.56 1.07 -23.50
C GLY A 318 -4.67 1.78 -22.48
N ASP A 319 -3.58 2.39 -22.95
CA ASP A 319 -2.65 3.12 -22.06
C ASP A 319 -3.11 4.54 -21.72
N ASP A 320 -4.26 5.00 -22.21
CA ASP A 320 -4.88 6.27 -21.77
C ASP A 320 -5.85 6.06 -20.59
N ALA A 321 -6.05 4.81 -20.15
CA ALA A 321 -6.75 4.48 -18.91
C ALA A 321 -5.87 4.80 -17.69
N ILE A 322 -6.51 5.18 -16.59
CA ILE A 322 -5.83 5.36 -15.30
C ILE A 322 -5.41 3.98 -14.77
N TRP A 323 -4.22 3.91 -14.18
CA TRP A 323 -3.82 2.76 -13.39
C TRP A 323 -4.38 2.91 -11.97
N SER A 324 -5.13 1.93 -11.48
CA SER A 324 -5.75 2.02 -10.16
C SER A 324 -4.71 2.13 -9.03
N HIS A 325 -4.95 2.97 -8.03
CA HIS A 325 -3.98 3.18 -6.93
C HIS A 325 -4.57 3.95 -5.75
N ARG A 326 -3.86 3.90 -4.62
CA ARG A 326 -3.93 4.86 -3.51
C ARG A 326 -2.81 5.90 -3.61
N SER A 327 -3.14 7.19 -3.46
CA SER A 327 -2.15 8.27 -3.38
C SER A 327 -2.69 9.45 -2.56
N ALA A 328 -1.96 10.56 -2.57
CA ALA A 328 -2.37 11.79 -1.90
C ALA A 328 -2.12 13.00 -2.81
N VAL A 329 -3.06 13.94 -2.80
CA VAL A 329 -2.90 15.28 -3.38
C VAL A 329 -3.73 16.28 -2.61
N PHE A 330 -3.07 17.24 -1.96
CA PHE A 330 -3.78 18.31 -1.27
C PHE A 330 -4.49 19.23 -2.26
N TYR A 331 -5.82 19.30 -2.14
CA TYR A 331 -6.63 20.26 -2.85
C TYR A 331 -7.80 20.74 -1.99
N ASP A 332 -7.61 21.93 -1.42
CA ASP A 332 -8.66 22.70 -0.80
C ASP A 332 -8.56 24.16 -1.26
N PRO A 333 -9.41 24.62 -2.19
CA PRO A 333 -9.38 26.00 -2.68
C PRO A 333 -9.91 27.03 -1.68
N ASP A 334 -10.68 26.60 -0.67
CA ASP A 334 -11.28 27.48 0.33
C ASP A 334 -10.38 27.60 1.58
N GLY A 335 -9.55 26.59 1.82
CA GLY A 335 -8.63 26.46 2.94
C GLY A 335 -9.24 25.65 4.09
N LEU A 336 -8.38 24.88 4.79
CA LEU A 336 -8.79 23.92 5.81
C LEU A 336 -9.73 24.56 6.85
N GLY A 337 -10.90 23.94 7.05
CA GLY A 337 -11.90 24.37 8.02
C GLY A 337 -12.65 25.67 7.68
N VAL A 338 -12.41 26.28 6.50
CA VAL A 338 -13.09 27.53 6.08
C VAL A 338 -14.33 27.25 5.23
N GLY A 339 -14.21 26.32 4.28
CA GLY A 339 -15.25 25.98 3.31
C GLY A 339 -15.84 24.57 3.50
N LEU A 340 -16.34 24.01 2.40
CA LEU A 340 -16.62 22.57 2.34
C LEU A 340 -15.30 21.79 2.31
N PRO A 341 -15.25 20.60 2.94
CA PRO A 341 -14.01 19.82 3.02
C PRO A 341 -13.30 19.64 1.68
N GLY A 342 -11.96 19.71 1.74
CA GLY A 342 -11.07 19.44 0.62
C GLY A 342 -10.79 17.94 0.44
N PHE A 343 -9.94 17.61 -0.54
CA PHE A 343 -9.43 16.25 -0.74
C PHE A 343 -7.93 16.20 -0.44
N TYR A 344 -7.49 15.06 0.09
CA TYR A 344 -6.07 14.75 0.30
C TYR A 344 -5.74 13.32 -0.09
N ASP A 345 -5.99 12.34 0.79
CA ASP A 345 -5.88 10.93 0.44
C ASP A 345 -7.02 10.52 -0.46
N TYR A 346 -6.71 9.64 -1.41
CA TYR A 346 -7.70 9.09 -2.31
C TYR A 346 -7.28 7.72 -2.79
N THR A 347 -8.28 6.89 -3.08
CA THR A 347 -8.15 5.71 -3.92
C THR A 347 -8.85 5.97 -5.24
N VAL A 348 -8.31 5.45 -6.33
CA VAL A 348 -8.93 5.50 -7.65
C VAL A 348 -8.96 4.10 -8.26
N MET A 349 -10.15 3.65 -8.66
CA MET A 349 -10.38 2.32 -9.24
C MET A 349 -11.29 2.44 -10.48
N PRO A 350 -11.38 1.42 -11.33
CA PRO A 350 -12.09 1.49 -12.58
C PRO A 350 -13.57 1.11 -12.42
N GLU A 351 -14.36 1.41 -13.44
CA GLU A 351 -15.79 1.11 -13.52
C GLU A 351 -16.08 -0.39 -13.33
N ASP A 352 -15.21 -1.27 -13.82
CA ASP A 352 -15.34 -2.71 -13.70
C ASP A 352 -14.63 -3.32 -12.49
N GLY A 353 -14.10 -2.51 -11.58
CA GLY A 353 -13.40 -3.02 -10.40
C GLY A 353 -14.30 -3.93 -9.56
N ALA A 354 -13.80 -5.11 -9.22
CA ALA A 354 -14.51 -6.05 -8.35
C ALA A 354 -14.32 -5.70 -6.87
N MET A 355 -15.26 -6.11 -6.02
CA MET A 355 -15.29 -5.77 -4.59
C MET A 355 -13.94 -6.01 -3.86
N GLY A 356 -13.19 -7.05 -4.23
CA GLY A 356 -11.89 -7.35 -3.63
C GLY A 356 -10.83 -6.27 -3.86
N VAL A 357 -10.85 -5.57 -5.01
CA VAL A 357 -9.96 -4.41 -5.26
C VAL A 357 -10.36 -3.24 -4.36
N PHE A 358 -11.65 -2.97 -4.24
CA PHE A 358 -12.16 -1.92 -3.35
C PHE A 358 -11.81 -2.19 -1.88
N ALA A 359 -11.93 -3.45 -1.44
CA ALA A 359 -11.57 -3.86 -0.09
C ALA A 359 -10.07 -3.79 0.18
N HIS A 360 -9.22 -4.08 -0.82
CA HIS A 360 -7.77 -3.93 -0.76
C HIS A 360 -7.34 -2.47 -0.59
N GLU A 361 -7.84 -1.59 -1.46
CA GLU A 361 -7.52 -0.16 -1.46
C GLU A 361 -7.98 0.52 -0.16
N TYR A 362 -9.15 0.13 0.35
CA TYR A 362 -9.59 0.60 1.67
C TYR A 362 -8.72 0.07 2.82
N GLY A 363 -8.03 -1.05 2.63
CA GLY A 363 -7.03 -1.56 3.58
C GLY A 363 -5.83 -0.60 3.69
N HIS A 364 -5.39 -0.02 2.57
CA HIS A 364 -4.35 1.03 2.55
C HIS A 364 -4.81 2.32 3.20
N ASP A 365 -6.06 2.71 2.95
CA ASP A 365 -6.67 3.89 3.58
C ASP A 365 -6.67 3.78 5.11
N LEU A 366 -6.87 2.56 5.63
CA LEU A 366 -6.76 2.26 7.06
C LEU A 366 -5.32 2.03 7.57
N GLY A 367 -4.30 2.12 6.70
CA GLY A 367 -2.89 2.13 7.07
C GLY A 367 -2.12 0.82 6.88
N LEU A 368 -2.69 -0.19 6.20
CA LEU A 368 -1.94 -1.39 5.84
C LEU A 368 -0.99 -1.11 4.65
N PRO A 369 0.27 -1.58 4.68
CA PRO A 369 1.13 -1.63 3.49
C PRO A 369 0.81 -2.87 2.64
N ASP A 370 1.26 -2.84 1.39
CA ASP A 370 1.29 -4.00 0.49
C ASP A 370 2.09 -5.17 1.07
N GLU A 371 1.59 -6.39 0.87
CA GLU A 371 2.26 -7.62 1.32
C GLU A 371 2.94 -8.39 0.17
N TYR A 372 2.86 -7.89 -1.07
CA TYR A 372 3.49 -8.51 -2.24
C TYR A 372 4.90 -7.97 -2.55
N ASP A 373 5.62 -8.62 -3.48
CA ASP A 373 6.88 -8.11 -4.01
C ASP A 373 6.62 -6.87 -4.89
N THR A 374 6.58 -5.69 -4.26
CA THR A 374 6.33 -4.38 -4.91
C THR A 374 7.36 -4.01 -5.98
N GLN A 375 8.49 -4.71 -6.04
CA GLN A 375 9.54 -4.51 -7.03
C GLN A 375 9.53 -5.58 -8.13
N TYR A 376 8.66 -6.59 -8.02
CA TYR A 376 8.55 -7.69 -8.99
C TYR A 376 9.93 -8.33 -9.32
N THR A 377 10.76 -8.46 -8.28
CA THR A 377 12.17 -8.87 -8.36
C THR A 377 12.33 -10.33 -8.76
N GLY A 378 11.35 -11.16 -8.44
CA GLY A 378 11.40 -12.60 -8.61
C GLY A 378 10.13 -13.21 -9.18
N THR A 379 9.76 -14.39 -8.68
CA THR A 379 8.56 -15.16 -9.05
C THR A 379 7.38 -14.83 -8.13
N GLY A 380 7.36 -13.63 -7.53
CA GLY A 380 6.43 -13.25 -6.46
C GLY A 380 6.95 -13.57 -5.06
N GLU A 381 6.31 -12.98 -4.08
CA GLU A 381 6.46 -13.25 -2.65
C GLU A 381 5.72 -14.52 -2.22
N ALA A 382 6.04 -15.04 -1.03
CA ALA A 382 5.36 -16.20 -0.46
C ALA A 382 4.05 -15.85 0.30
N VAL A 383 3.25 -14.93 -0.25
CA VAL A 383 1.95 -14.47 0.29
C VAL A 383 0.85 -14.77 -0.75
N GLY A 384 0.86 -14.14 -1.92
CA GLY A 384 -0.12 -14.38 -2.98
C GLY A 384 -1.56 -14.35 -2.48
N TYR A 385 -2.36 -15.37 -2.81
CA TYR A 385 -3.76 -15.45 -2.40
C TYR A 385 -4.02 -15.65 -0.89
N TRP A 386 -2.98 -15.78 -0.04
CA TRP A 386 -3.17 -15.94 1.41
C TRP A 386 -3.60 -14.66 2.13
N SER A 387 -3.48 -13.50 1.50
CA SER A 387 -3.88 -12.21 2.06
C SER A 387 -4.51 -11.33 1.01
N ILE A 388 -5.56 -10.60 1.38
CA ILE A 388 -6.13 -9.57 0.52
C ILE A 388 -5.13 -8.46 0.19
N MET A 389 -4.13 -8.18 1.06
CA MET A 389 -3.07 -7.17 0.81
C MET A 389 -1.99 -7.67 -0.17
N ALA A 390 -2.25 -8.78 -0.86
CA ALA A 390 -1.47 -9.33 -1.97
C ALA A 390 -2.47 -9.79 -3.06
N SER A 391 -2.22 -10.88 -3.77
CA SER A 391 -3.14 -11.37 -4.81
C SER A 391 -4.51 -11.84 -4.30
N GLY A 392 -4.73 -11.90 -2.97
CA GLY A 392 -6.01 -12.29 -2.38
C GLY A 392 -7.18 -11.39 -2.80
N SER A 393 -6.91 -10.14 -3.19
CA SER A 393 -7.90 -9.19 -3.74
C SER A 393 -8.53 -9.66 -5.06
N TRP A 394 -7.87 -10.56 -5.81
CA TRP A 394 -8.35 -11.12 -7.08
C TRP A 394 -9.00 -12.50 -6.96
N ALA A 395 -9.15 -13.05 -5.76
CA ALA A 395 -9.76 -14.37 -5.60
C ALA A 395 -11.25 -14.38 -6.04
N GLY A 396 -11.70 -15.55 -6.49
CA GLY A 396 -13.08 -15.79 -6.94
C GLY A 396 -13.16 -16.36 -8.34
N LYS A 397 -14.35 -16.88 -8.70
CA LYS A 397 -14.60 -17.35 -10.08
C LYS A 397 -14.64 -16.19 -11.07
N VAL A 398 -15.28 -15.11 -10.66
CA VAL A 398 -15.10 -13.79 -11.26
C VAL A 398 -13.90 -13.20 -10.51
N PRO A 399 -12.79 -12.87 -11.18
CA PRO A 399 -11.61 -12.33 -10.54
C PRO A 399 -11.96 -11.14 -9.64
N GLY A 400 -11.62 -11.25 -8.35
CA GLY A 400 -11.84 -10.25 -7.31
C GLY A 400 -13.24 -10.17 -6.70
N ALA A 401 -14.15 -11.08 -7.07
CA ALA A 401 -15.49 -11.13 -6.48
C ALA A 401 -15.53 -11.85 -5.11
N GLU A 402 -14.55 -12.70 -4.80
CA GLU A 402 -14.49 -13.52 -3.57
C GLU A 402 -13.11 -13.40 -2.90
N PRO A 403 -12.70 -12.19 -2.48
CA PRO A 403 -11.37 -11.96 -1.93
C PRO A 403 -11.10 -12.79 -0.68
N THR A 404 -9.85 -13.16 -0.44
CA THR A 404 -9.45 -13.85 0.79
C THR A 404 -9.38 -12.90 1.98
N GLY A 405 -9.20 -13.44 3.19
CA GLY A 405 -9.11 -12.62 4.41
C GLY A 405 -7.78 -11.84 4.53
N PHE A 406 -7.71 -10.92 5.49
CA PHE A 406 -6.45 -10.28 5.87
C PHE A 406 -5.45 -11.28 6.47
N SER A 407 -4.16 -11.04 6.25
CA SER A 407 -3.09 -11.78 6.93
C SER A 407 -3.18 -11.65 8.46
N PRO A 408 -2.62 -12.60 9.23
CA PRO A 408 -2.55 -12.46 10.68
C PRO A 408 -1.86 -11.17 11.14
N TRP A 409 -0.86 -10.70 10.38
CA TRP A 409 -0.15 -9.45 10.69
C TRP A 409 -1.07 -8.24 10.49
N ALA A 410 -1.77 -8.17 9.37
CA ALA A 410 -2.73 -7.11 9.06
C ALA A 410 -3.87 -7.05 10.10
N LYS A 411 -4.40 -8.20 10.51
CA LYS A 411 -5.40 -8.25 11.60
C LYS A 411 -4.85 -7.74 12.93
N GLN A 412 -3.59 -8.04 13.27
CA GLN A 412 -2.96 -7.49 14.47
C GLN A 412 -2.79 -5.97 14.38
N TYR A 413 -2.44 -5.45 13.21
CA TYR A 413 -2.36 -4.01 12.97
C TYR A 413 -3.73 -3.35 13.21
N PHE A 414 -4.80 -3.86 12.60
CA PHE A 414 -6.15 -3.35 12.84
C PHE A 414 -6.62 -3.53 14.27
N GLN A 415 -6.28 -4.64 14.93
CA GLN A 415 -6.56 -4.79 16.36
C GLN A 415 -5.91 -3.68 17.20
N SER A 416 -4.70 -3.25 16.83
CA SER A 416 -3.99 -2.15 17.49
C SER A 416 -4.57 -0.78 17.15
N ALA A 417 -4.82 -0.51 15.88
CA ALA A 417 -5.24 0.82 15.40
C ALA A 417 -6.74 1.08 15.63
N LEU A 418 -7.57 0.07 15.39
CA LEU A 418 -9.03 0.17 15.41
C LEU A 418 -9.63 -0.40 16.72
N GLY A 419 -8.92 -1.28 17.42
CA GLY A 419 -9.50 -2.04 18.54
C GLY A 419 -10.55 -3.02 18.06
N GLY A 420 -11.42 -3.51 18.94
CA GLY A 420 -12.49 -4.44 18.56
C GLY A 420 -12.04 -5.91 18.55
N GLU A 421 -12.54 -6.70 17.61
CA GLU A 421 -12.40 -8.17 17.55
C GLU A 421 -11.80 -8.63 16.19
N TRP A 422 -10.70 -8.01 15.76
CA TRP A 422 -10.01 -8.41 14.52
C TRP A 422 -9.17 -9.67 14.72
N THR A 423 -8.43 -9.73 15.83
CA THR A 423 -7.69 -10.92 16.23
C THR A 423 -7.21 -10.80 17.68
N ALA A 424 -7.18 -11.94 18.37
CA ALA A 424 -6.55 -12.07 19.69
C ALA A 424 -5.58 -13.26 19.68
N PRO A 425 -4.38 -13.12 19.08
CA PRO A 425 -3.46 -14.24 18.95
C PRO A 425 -2.92 -14.67 20.30
N THR A 426 -2.74 -15.98 20.49
CA THR A 426 -1.91 -16.47 21.60
C THR A 426 -0.45 -16.22 21.26
N VAL A 427 0.27 -15.64 22.22
CA VAL A 427 1.70 -15.36 22.11
C VAL A 427 2.50 -16.44 22.81
N LEU A 428 3.55 -16.93 22.15
CA LEU A 428 4.48 -17.92 22.66
C LEU A 428 5.90 -17.40 22.48
N GLU A 429 6.62 -17.24 23.58
CA GLU A 429 8.05 -16.94 23.54
C GLU A 429 8.83 -18.22 23.23
N TRP A 430 9.83 -18.13 22.34
CA TRP A 430 10.60 -19.29 21.91
C TRP A 430 11.33 -20.01 23.07
N ASP A 431 11.76 -19.27 24.09
CA ASP A 431 12.44 -19.83 25.26
C ASP A 431 11.52 -20.61 26.21
N GLU A 432 10.20 -20.41 26.11
CA GLU A 432 9.18 -21.20 26.80
C GLU A 432 8.90 -22.55 26.11
N VAL A 433 9.35 -22.73 24.86
CA VAL A 433 9.13 -23.95 24.10
C VAL A 433 10.05 -25.07 24.60
N THR A 434 9.47 -26.00 25.35
CA THR A 434 10.20 -27.17 25.84
C THR A 434 10.34 -28.26 24.78
N THR A 435 11.25 -29.22 25.00
CA THR A 435 11.41 -30.41 24.13
C THR A 435 10.17 -31.30 24.01
N LYS A 436 9.16 -31.10 24.87
CA LYS A 436 7.85 -31.78 24.76
C LYS A 436 6.93 -31.16 23.71
N GLY A 437 7.28 -29.98 23.19
CA GLY A 437 6.45 -29.16 22.32
C GLY A 437 5.29 -28.50 23.06
N THR A 438 4.64 -27.57 22.36
CA THR A 438 3.41 -26.89 22.81
C THR A 438 2.32 -27.18 21.79
N GLN A 439 1.08 -27.31 22.25
CA GLN A 439 -0.08 -27.64 21.41
C GLN A 439 -1.15 -26.57 21.57
N PHE A 440 -1.77 -26.19 20.46
CA PHE A 440 -2.86 -25.22 20.39
C PHE A 440 -3.96 -25.74 19.47
N LEU A 441 -5.19 -25.27 19.71
CA LEU A 441 -6.27 -25.37 18.75
C LEU A 441 -6.39 -24.06 17.97
N LEU A 442 -6.58 -24.20 16.66
CA LEU A 442 -6.82 -23.11 15.73
C LEU A 442 -8.24 -23.21 15.17
N ASP A 443 -9.00 -22.13 15.29
CA ASP A 443 -10.22 -21.94 14.51
C ASP A 443 -9.85 -21.33 13.15
N GLN A 444 -10.72 -21.46 12.15
CA GLN A 444 -10.51 -20.89 10.82
C GLN A 444 -10.41 -19.36 10.86
N ALA A 445 -9.61 -18.77 9.96
CA ALA A 445 -9.26 -17.34 10.03
C ALA A 445 -10.43 -16.37 9.84
N ASN A 446 -11.52 -16.81 9.19
CA ASN A 446 -12.75 -16.04 9.02
C ASN A 446 -13.76 -16.28 10.15
N SER A 447 -13.29 -16.79 11.29
CA SER A 447 -14.07 -16.95 12.51
C SER A 447 -13.58 -16.05 13.66
N PRO A 448 -13.72 -14.71 13.54
CA PRO A 448 -13.26 -13.72 14.55
C PRO A 448 -13.77 -13.99 15.96
N LEU A 449 -14.97 -14.55 16.10
CA LEU A 449 -15.61 -14.80 17.38
C LEU A 449 -15.56 -16.29 17.76
N GLY A 450 -14.63 -17.04 17.15
CA GLY A 450 -14.29 -18.41 17.52
C GLY A 450 -13.82 -18.52 18.97
N LYS A 451 -13.89 -19.73 19.54
CA LYS A 451 -13.50 -19.97 20.94
C LYS A 451 -12.04 -20.35 21.09
N ASN A 452 -11.43 -20.87 20.03
CA ASN A 452 -10.02 -21.21 20.00
C ASN A 452 -9.20 -20.06 19.41
N ASN A 453 -7.90 -20.26 19.26
CA ASN A 453 -7.03 -19.22 18.70
C ASN A 453 -7.29 -19.08 17.21
N GLN A 454 -7.24 -17.86 16.68
CA GLN A 454 -7.26 -17.66 15.22
C GLN A 454 -5.86 -17.58 14.62
N ALA A 455 -4.90 -17.15 15.44
CA ALA A 455 -3.49 -17.08 15.10
C ALA A 455 -2.66 -17.39 16.36
N ILE A 456 -1.46 -17.95 16.14
CA ILE A 456 -0.43 -18.09 17.17
C ILE A 456 0.76 -17.27 16.73
N ARG A 457 1.21 -16.34 17.56
CA ARG A 457 2.44 -15.59 17.34
C ARG A 457 3.57 -16.24 18.14
N VAL A 458 4.56 -16.77 17.43
CA VAL A 458 5.77 -17.33 18.06
C VAL A 458 6.88 -16.30 17.94
N ASN A 459 7.27 -15.72 19.07
CA ASN A 459 8.35 -14.75 19.11
C ASN A 459 9.70 -15.48 19.14
N LEU A 460 10.49 -15.25 18.10
CA LEU A 460 11.81 -15.85 17.94
C LEU A 460 12.88 -14.95 18.59
N PRO A 461 14.06 -15.51 18.92
CA PRO A 461 15.20 -14.70 19.34
C PRO A 461 15.51 -13.61 18.31
N GLU A 462 15.91 -12.43 18.79
CA GLU A 462 16.20 -11.29 17.93
C GLU A 462 17.20 -11.64 16.82
N LYS A 463 16.81 -11.36 15.58
CA LYS A 463 17.67 -11.52 14.42
C LYS A 463 18.72 -10.42 14.43
N LYS A 464 20.00 -10.80 14.40
CA LYS A 464 21.10 -9.85 14.21
C LYS A 464 21.23 -9.49 12.73
N THR A 465 21.10 -8.21 12.42
CA THR A 465 21.29 -7.67 11.06
C THR A 465 22.64 -6.95 11.01
N PRO A 466 23.55 -7.31 10.08
CA PRO A 466 24.78 -6.56 9.89
C PRO A 466 24.47 -5.17 9.33
N VAL A 467 24.98 -4.12 9.97
CA VAL A 467 24.87 -2.75 9.48
C VAL A 467 26.02 -2.46 8.52
N ASN A 468 27.25 -2.48 9.03
CA ASN A 468 28.47 -2.33 8.25
C ASN A 468 29.64 -3.05 8.95
N THR A 469 30.86 -2.89 8.42
CA THR A 469 32.10 -3.28 9.09
C THR A 469 32.82 -2.03 9.59
N PRO A 470 33.20 -1.94 10.87
CA PRO A 470 33.97 -0.81 11.39
C PRO A 470 35.23 -0.55 10.57
N ALA A 471 35.46 0.73 10.22
CA ALA A 471 36.64 1.15 9.45
C ALA A 471 37.97 0.76 10.13
N ALA A 472 37.97 0.72 11.47
CA ALA A 472 39.05 0.18 12.28
C ALA A 472 38.52 -0.43 13.58
N GLY A 473 39.25 -1.39 14.14
CA GLY A 473 38.88 -2.02 15.41
C GLY A 473 37.70 -2.98 15.30
N SER A 474 36.94 -3.13 16.39
CA SER A 474 35.78 -4.03 16.48
C SER A 474 34.46 -3.32 16.81
N PHE A 475 34.49 -2.00 16.97
CA PHE A 475 33.35 -1.19 17.36
C PHE A 475 33.36 0.15 16.62
N GLU A 476 32.17 0.69 16.40
CA GLU A 476 31.94 2.04 15.93
C GLU A 476 30.69 2.62 16.62
N TYR A 477 30.45 3.91 16.43
CA TYR A 477 29.23 4.56 16.91
C TYR A 477 28.17 4.48 15.82
N TRP A 478 26.97 3.99 16.19
CA TRP A 478 25.84 3.85 15.27
C TRP A 478 24.68 4.74 15.74
N GLY A 479 24.14 5.54 14.82
CA GLY A 479 23.04 6.47 15.09
C GLY A 479 21.66 5.82 15.16
N GLY A 480 21.56 4.51 14.94
CA GLY A 480 20.28 3.81 14.84
C GLY A 480 19.66 3.84 13.44
N GLN A 481 18.49 3.24 13.30
CA GLN A 481 17.68 3.22 12.09
C GLN A 481 16.21 3.14 12.51
N ALA A 482 15.49 4.27 12.45
CA ALA A 482 14.07 4.37 12.76
C ALA A 482 13.49 5.65 12.16
N ASP A 483 12.20 5.65 11.87
CA ASP A 483 11.46 6.85 11.48
C ASP A 483 11.39 7.83 12.67
N GLU A 484 11.41 9.13 12.37
CA GLU A 484 11.29 10.24 13.34
C GLU A 484 12.25 10.18 14.54
N THR A 485 13.40 9.53 14.38
CA THR A 485 14.37 9.41 15.45
C THR A 485 15.26 10.64 15.56
N ASP A 486 15.62 11.05 16.79
CA ASP A 486 16.65 12.05 17.07
C ASP A 486 17.70 11.45 18.00
N THR A 487 18.84 11.04 17.44
CA THR A 487 19.94 10.42 18.18
C THR A 487 21.17 11.32 18.17
N ASN A 488 21.83 11.43 19.32
CA ASN A 488 22.96 12.34 19.50
C ASN A 488 24.13 11.73 20.29
N MET A 489 25.31 12.34 20.13
CA MET A 489 26.56 11.94 20.77
C MET A 489 27.36 13.19 21.19
N VAL A 490 27.20 13.62 22.44
CA VAL A 490 27.93 14.77 23.00
C VAL A 490 29.31 14.35 23.53
N THR A 491 30.37 15.11 23.21
CA THR A 491 31.67 15.00 23.89
C THR A 491 32.25 16.39 24.20
N ASN A 492 32.98 16.50 25.30
CA ASN A 492 33.61 17.75 25.73
C ASN A 492 35.09 17.74 25.37
N VAL A 493 35.57 18.84 24.78
CA VAL A 493 36.98 19.03 24.43
C VAL A 493 37.46 20.36 25.00
N ASP A 494 38.57 20.33 25.74
CA ASP A 494 39.20 21.54 26.27
C ASP A 494 40.16 22.14 25.23
N LEU A 495 39.85 23.36 24.79
CA LEU A 495 40.64 24.14 23.83
C LEU A 495 41.38 25.33 24.49
N THR A 496 41.46 25.38 25.82
CA THR A 496 42.10 26.49 26.54
C THR A 496 43.53 26.71 26.06
N GLY A 497 43.85 27.95 25.66
CA GLY A 497 45.16 28.33 25.16
C GLY A 497 45.55 27.74 23.79
N LYS A 498 44.62 27.11 23.06
CA LYS A 498 44.85 26.63 21.69
C LYS A 498 44.43 27.68 20.66
N THR A 499 45.19 27.79 19.58
CA THR A 499 44.90 28.71 18.46
C THR A 499 44.27 28.02 17.26
N THR A 500 44.36 26.68 17.19
CA THR A 500 43.80 25.85 16.11
C THR A 500 43.33 24.51 16.68
N ALA A 501 42.20 24.00 16.19
CA ALA A 501 41.68 22.67 16.48
C ALA A 501 41.10 22.06 15.20
N ALA A 502 41.13 20.73 15.08
CA ALA A 502 40.55 20.00 13.97
C ALA A 502 39.85 18.75 14.52
N LEU A 503 38.67 18.45 13.96
CA LEU A 503 37.97 17.19 14.16
C LEU A 503 38.02 16.39 12.87
N THR A 504 38.52 15.17 12.96
CA THR A 504 38.59 14.24 11.83
C THR A 504 37.99 12.92 12.26
N PHE A 505 37.08 12.39 11.48
CA PHE A 505 36.46 11.10 11.69
C PHE A 505 36.09 10.50 10.33
N ASP A 506 36.08 9.18 10.27
CA ASP A 506 35.48 8.45 9.15
C ASP A 506 33.98 8.33 9.40
N ALA A 507 33.19 8.47 8.34
CA ALA A 507 31.74 8.37 8.40
C ALA A 507 31.24 7.45 7.29
N TRP A 508 30.31 6.58 7.65
CA TRP A 508 29.48 5.83 6.71
C TRP A 508 28.03 6.15 7.02
N TYR A 509 27.23 6.46 5.99
CA TYR A 509 25.82 6.79 6.13
C TYR A 509 25.04 6.36 4.89
N ASP A 510 23.80 5.97 5.11
CA ASP A 510 22.79 5.70 4.09
C ASP A 510 21.49 6.34 4.60
N ILE A 511 21.09 7.47 4.02
CA ILE A 511 20.04 8.34 4.56
C ILE A 511 19.15 8.84 3.41
N GLU A 512 17.85 8.95 3.66
CA GLU A 512 16.88 9.40 2.67
C GLU A 512 17.13 10.86 2.24
N PRO A 513 17.37 11.14 0.95
CA PRO A 513 17.71 12.49 0.49
C PRO A 513 16.62 13.52 0.81
N GLN A 514 16.99 14.60 1.51
CA GLN A 514 16.11 15.71 1.93
C GLN A 514 15.08 15.38 3.02
N TRP A 515 15.07 14.14 3.54
CA TRP A 515 14.21 13.72 4.64
C TRP A 515 15.03 13.41 5.89
N ASP A 516 16.13 12.68 5.70
CA ASP A 516 17.07 12.30 6.75
C ASP A 516 18.32 13.18 6.69
N PHE A 517 18.82 13.57 7.87
CA PHE A 517 19.91 14.52 8.03
C PHE A 517 20.95 14.12 9.10
N ALA A 518 22.21 14.24 8.76
CA ALA A 518 23.31 14.09 9.72
C ALA A 518 24.12 15.38 9.77
N PHE A 519 24.53 15.80 10.96
CA PHE A 519 25.26 17.05 11.14
C PHE A 519 26.56 16.83 11.91
N VAL A 520 27.27 17.93 12.08
CA VAL A 520 28.33 18.12 13.06
C VAL A 520 28.10 19.50 13.63
N GLN A 521 28.03 19.66 14.95
CA GLN A 521 27.56 20.90 15.58
C GLN A 521 28.43 21.28 16.77
N VAL A 522 28.80 22.55 16.87
CA VAL A 522 29.59 23.06 18.00
C VAL A 522 28.74 23.95 18.88
N SER A 523 28.97 23.85 20.20
CA SER A 523 28.43 24.75 21.21
C SER A 523 29.60 25.36 21.96
N THR A 524 29.48 26.65 22.25
CA THR A 524 30.45 27.38 23.09
C THR A 524 29.82 27.84 24.40
N ASP A 525 28.61 27.38 24.70
CA ASP A 525 27.76 27.82 25.81
C ASP A 525 27.19 26.63 26.60
N ASN A 526 27.98 25.57 26.75
CA ASN A 526 27.64 24.35 27.52
C ASN A 526 26.44 23.55 26.95
N GLY A 527 26.16 23.70 25.66
CA GLY A 527 25.04 23.04 24.97
C GLY A 527 23.75 23.86 24.92
N ALA A 528 23.77 25.15 25.28
CA ALA A 528 22.58 25.99 25.17
C ALA A 528 22.25 26.34 23.70
N THR A 529 23.26 26.63 22.88
CA THR A 529 23.11 26.88 21.44
C THR A 529 24.04 26.02 20.58
N TRP A 530 23.55 25.73 19.37
CA TRP A 530 23.97 24.61 18.52
C TRP A 530 24.31 25.20 17.13
N LYS A 531 25.59 25.20 16.72
CA LYS A 531 26.01 25.72 15.40
C LYS A 531 26.51 24.60 14.49
N SER A 532 25.78 24.33 13.41
CA SER A 532 26.20 23.39 12.36
C SER A 532 27.50 23.80 11.67
N LEU A 533 28.38 22.83 11.50
CA LEU A 533 29.62 22.93 10.75
C LEU A 533 29.45 22.19 9.42
N GLY A 534 29.94 22.78 8.33
CA GLY A 534 29.95 22.18 7.01
C GLY A 534 31.31 22.29 6.33
N ASN A 535 31.55 21.41 5.37
CA ASN A 535 32.69 21.42 4.46
C ASN A 535 32.24 21.10 3.02
N ASN A 536 33.18 20.89 2.11
CA ASN A 536 32.91 20.63 0.69
C ASN A 536 32.12 19.33 0.42
N ASN A 537 32.01 18.42 1.40
CA ASN A 537 31.33 17.13 1.30
C ASN A 537 29.99 17.12 2.06
N THR A 538 29.58 18.25 2.64
CA THR A 538 28.30 18.38 3.38
C THR A 538 27.44 19.45 2.73
N ARG A 539 26.13 19.37 2.95
CA ARG A 539 25.17 20.40 2.55
C ARG A 539 24.65 21.16 3.78
N SER A 540 24.29 22.43 3.60
CA SER A 540 23.80 23.30 4.68
C SER A 540 22.34 23.71 4.52
N ASP A 541 21.69 23.28 3.44
CA ASP A 541 20.26 23.48 3.20
C ASP A 541 19.46 22.33 3.84
N VAL A 542 18.52 22.69 4.70
CA VAL A 542 17.43 21.83 5.15
C VAL A 542 16.20 22.34 4.41
N VAL A 543 15.37 21.46 3.85
CA VAL A 543 14.06 21.89 3.32
C VAL A 543 13.21 22.36 4.51
N ASP A 544 12.35 23.36 4.33
CA ASP A 544 11.53 23.91 5.42
C ASP A 544 10.61 22.84 6.03
N GLU A 545 10.22 21.83 5.23
CA GLU A 545 9.45 20.64 5.67
C GLU A 545 10.32 19.46 6.17
N GLY A 546 11.65 19.54 6.04
CA GLY A 546 12.55 18.50 6.51
C GLY A 546 12.60 18.52 8.03
N SER A 547 12.25 17.41 8.65
CA SER A 547 12.35 17.21 10.09
C SER A 547 13.68 17.77 10.59
N LYS A 548 13.65 18.80 11.44
CA LYS A 548 14.83 19.40 12.10
C LYS A 548 15.50 18.43 13.09
N HIS A 549 15.20 17.14 12.98
CA HIS A 549 15.23 16.14 14.02
C HIS A 549 16.28 15.05 13.75
N LEU A 550 16.79 14.90 12.53
CA LEU A 550 17.98 14.07 12.35
C LEU A 550 19.23 14.96 12.56
N LYS A 551 19.83 14.78 13.74
CA LYS A 551 20.97 15.52 14.25
C LYS A 551 22.02 14.54 14.76
N LEU A 552 22.54 13.69 13.86
CA LEU A 552 23.85 13.09 14.10
C LEU A 552 24.85 14.21 14.45
N HIS A 553 25.76 13.97 15.38
CA HIS A 553 26.35 15.04 16.17
C HIS A 553 27.80 14.79 16.60
N ALA A 554 28.59 15.88 16.63
CA ALA A 554 29.96 15.88 17.16
C ALA A 554 30.42 17.28 17.59
N TRP A 555 31.15 17.36 18.71
CA TRP A 555 31.20 18.53 19.57
C TRP A 555 32.61 18.92 20.06
N PHE A 556 32.70 20.19 20.49
CA PHE A 556 33.75 20.77 21.35
C PHE A 556 33.05 21.62 22.41
N HIS A 557 33.80 22.10 23.41
CA HIS A 557 33.33 23.06 24.42
C HIS A 557 34.39 24.14 24.67
N TRP A 558 34.10 25.09 25.55
CA TRP A 558 35.01 26.15 25.98
C TRP A 558 34.80 26.43 27.47
N ASN A 559 35.81 26.20 28.31
CA ASN A 559 35.88 26.78 29.65
C ASN A 559 36.92 27.90 29.62
N ASN A 560 36.52 29.10 30.05
CA ASN A 560 37.43 30.21 30.31
C ASN A 560 38.28 29.95 31.55
#